data_AF-A0AAV5M7P1-F1
#
_entry.id   AF-A0AAV5M7P1-F1
#
_cell.length_a   1.000
_cell.length_b   1.000
_cell.length_c   1.000
_cell.angle_alpha   90.00
_cell.angle_beta   90.00
_cell.angle_gamma   90.00
#
_symmetry.space_group_name_H-M   'P 1'
#
loop_
_entity.id
_entity.type
_entity.pdbx_description
1 polymer ?
#
loop_
_entity_poly.entity_id
_entity_poly.type
_entity_poly.pdbx_seq_one_letter_code
_entity_poly.pdbx_strand_id
1 'polypeptide(L)'
;MDLVDPSTPLPPWFTEEDLAVYGALYEKSGFRTAMGVPYRAIHEEELGLTDPKIEVSALLIMGCKDYVFKIPGMEDYIKSGKVKELVPNLDIAYLHGGSHFVQEQSPELVNELILGFLQVHS
;
A
#
# COMPACT_ATOMS: atom_id res chain seq x y z
N MET A 1 -12.62 10.20 -7.70
CA MET A 1 -11.41 10.78 -7.07
C MET A 1 -11.86 12.11 -6.52
N ASP A 2 -11.99 12.21 -5.20
CA ASP A 2 -12.39 13.49 -4.60
C ASP A 2 -11.22 14.44 -4.81
N LEU A 3 -11.40 15.38 -5.73
CA LEU A 3 -10.40 16.43 -5.96
C LEU A 3 -10.37 17.28 -4.70
N VAL A 4 -9.21 17.30 -4.04
CA VAL A 4 -8.99 18.16 -2.87
C VAL A 4 -9.02 19.62 -3.31
N ASP A 5 -9.59 20.48 -2.46
CA ASP A 5 -9.58 21.92 -2.71
C ASP A 5 -8.13 22.43 -2.67
N PRO A 6 -7.68 23.31 -3.60
CA PRO A 6 -6.31 23.84 -3.59
C PRO A 6 -5.90 24.56 -2.30
N SER A 7 -6.87 25.02 -1.50
CA SER A 7 -6.63 25.63 -0.19
C SER A 7 -6.48 24.62 0.95
N THR A 8 -6.66 23.32 0.67
CA THR A 8 -6.48 22.26 1.66
C THR A 8 -5.01 22.21 2.06
N PRO A 9 -4.67 22.41 3.35
CA PRO A 9 -3.28 22.33 3.79
C PRO A 9 -2.76 20.89 3.67
N LEU A 10 -1.44 20.75 3.57
CA LEU A 10 -0.80 19.44 3.65
C LEU A 10 -1.12 18.76 4.99
N PRO A 11 -1.23 17.42 5.01
CA PRO A 11 -1.45 16.72 6.26
C PRO A 11 -0.23 16.92 7.19
N PRO A 12 -0.43 16.84 8.51
CA PRO A 12 0.61 17.21 9.49
C PRO A 12 1.87 16.32 9.46
N TRP A 13 1.81 15.18 8.77
CA TRP A 13 2.91 14.22 8.59
C TRP A 13 3.65 14.40 7.25
N PHE A 14 3.27 15.38 6.43
CA PHE A 14 3.84 15.61 5.10
C PHE A 14 4.16 17.09 4.91
N THR A 15 5.43 17.42 4.74
CA THR A 15 5.90 18.80 4.69
C THR A 15 5.95 19.35 3.25
N GLU A 16 6.07 20.67 3.13
CA GLU A 16 6.31 21.33 1.83
C GLU A 16 7.65 20.89 1.21
N GLU A 17 8.64 20.54 2.02
CA GLU A 17 9.92 20.01 1.55
C GLU A 17 9.74 18.60 0.95
N ASP A 18 8.99 17.73 1.62
CA ASP A 18 8.68 16.39 1.10
C ASP A 18 7.95 16.50 -0.24
N LEU A 19 6.94 17.37 -0.31
CA LEU A 19 6.21 17.63 -1.56
C LEU A 19 7.13 18.15 -2.67
N ALA A 20 8.02 19.09 -2.35
CA ALA A 20 8.96 19.64 -3.33
C ALA A 20 9.93 18.56 -3.87
N VAL A 21 10.37 17.63 -3.02
CA VAL A 21 11.21 16.50 -3.43
C VAL A 21 10.45 15.59 -4.40
N TYR A 22 9.24 15.15 -4.06
CA TYR A 22 8.42 14.33 -4.95
C TYR A 22 8.10 15.05 -6.26
N GLY A 23 7.75 16.34 -6.18
CA GLY A 23 7.47 17.21 -7.33
C GLY A 23 8.65 17.26 -8.30
N ALA A 24 9.85 17.58 -7.82
CA ALA A 24 11.06 17.66 -8.64
C ALA A 24 11.40 16.31 -9.31
N LEU A 25 11.20 15.19 -8.61
CA LEU A 25 11.42 13.84 -9.17
C LEU A 25 10.45 13.52 -10.31
N TYR A 26 9.16 13.87 -10.17
CA TYR A 26 8.16 13.68 -11.22
C TYR A 26 8.25 14.70 -12.35
N GLU A 27 8.70 15.93 -12.12
CA GLU A 27 9.02 16.88 -13.19
C GLU A 27 10.14 16.34 -14.09
N LYS A 28 11.15 15.72 -13.51
CA LYS A 28 12.27 15.12 -14.24
C LYS A 28 11.88 13.84 -14.99
N SER A 29 11.11 12.95 -14.34
CA SER A 29 10.81 11.61 -14.87
C SER A 29 9.52 11.54 -15.68
N GLY A 30 8.58 12.47 -15.45
CA GLY A 30 7.20 12.36 -15.89
C GLY A 30 6.45 11.19 -15.24
N PHE A 31 5.16 11.06 -15.55
CA PHE A 31 4.29 10.02 -14.97
C PHE A 31 4.18 8.75 -15.81
N ARG A 32 4.87 8.64 -16.95
CA ARG A 32 4.65 7.55 -17.92
C ARG A 32 4.85 6.17 -17.30
N THR A 33 5.92 5.99 -16.53
CA THR A 33 6.23 4.70 -15.89
C THR A 33 5.29 4.39 -14.74
N ALA A 34 5.02 5.35 -13.85
CA ALA A 34 4.08 5.21 -12.74
C ALA A 34 2.65 4.90 -13.22
N MET A 35 2.25 5.44 -14.37
CA MET A 35 0.97 5.10 -15.02
C MET A 35 1.03 3.80 -15.84
N GLY A 36 2.23 3.30 -16.16
CA GLY A 36 2.43 2.06 -16.90
C GLY A 36 2.12 0.84 -16.04
N VAL A 37 2.77 0.76 -14.88
CA VAL A 37 2.63 -0.36 -13.94
C VAL A 37 2.15 0.17 -12.58
N PRO A 38 1.06 -0.38 -12.00
CA PRO A 38 0.27 -1.48 -12.54
C PRO A 38 -0.80 -1.04 -13.57
N TYR A 39 -1.18 0.24 -13.64
CA TYR A 39 -2.47 0.64 -14.23
C TYR A 39 -2.71 0.28 -15.71
N ARG A 40 -1.70 0.38 -16.58
CA ARG A 40 -1.85 0.02 -18.00
C ARG A 40 -1.54 -1.45 -18.29
N ALA A 41 -0.72 -2.07 -17.44
CA ALA A 41 -0.28 -3.46 -17.58
C ALA A 41 -1.14 -4.47 -16.79
N ILE A 42 -2.13 -4.02 -16.00
CA ILE A 42 -2.90 -4.87 -15.09
C ILE A 42 -3.64 -6.04 -15.78
N HIS A 43 -3.90 -5.92 -17.08
CA HIS A 43 -4.54 -6.96 -17.90
C HIS A 43 -3.56 -7.74 -18.77
N GLU A 44 -2.28 -7.37 -18.78
CA GLU A 44 -1.23 -8.05 -19.55
C GLU A 44 -0.59 -9.21 -18.76
N GLU A 45 -0.85 -9.30 -17.45
CA GLU A 45 -0.20 -10.23 -16.50
C GLU A 45 -0.97 -11.55 -16.26
N GLU A 46 -1.56 -12.18 -17.27
CA GLU A 46 -1.91 -13.60 -17.13
C GLU A 46 -0.63 -14.45 -17.26
N LEU A 47 0.14 -14.52 -16.17
CA LEU A 47 1.44 -15.21 -16.11
C LEU A 47 1.36 -16.75 -16.27
N GLY A 48 0.17 -17.31 -16.50
CA GLY A 48 -0.02 -18.76 -16.69
C GLY A 48 0.40 -19.60 -15.47
N LEU A 49 0.42 -19.00 -14.27
CA LEU A 49 0.85 -19.67 -13.05
C LEU A 49 -0.14 -20.79 -12.68
N THR A 50 0.37 -22.02 -12.59
CA THR A 50 -0.43 -23.20 -12.25
C THR A 50 -0.62 -23.39 -10.75
N ASP A 51 0.27 -22.80 -9.93
CA ASP A 51 0.16 -22.76 -8.47
C ASP A 51 0.63 -21.39 -7.95
N PRO A 52 -0.28 -20.42 -7.79
CA PRO A 52 0.07 -19.04 -7.44
C PRO A 52 0.31 -18.83 -5.93
N LYS A 53 0.48 -19.89 -5.15
CA LYS A 53 0.66 -19.77 -3.70
C LYS A 53 2.01 -19.13 -3.34
N ILE A 54 1.95 -18.18 -2.41
CA ILE A 54 3.09 -17.52 -1.81
C ILE A 54 3.33 -18.16 -0.45
N GLU A 55 4.33 -19.04 -0.37
CA GLU A 55 4.62 -19.81 0.85
C GLU A 55 5.53 -19.08 1.85
N VAL A 56 6.18 -17.97 1.44
CA VAL A 56 7.01 -17.17 2.34
C VAL A 56 6.15 -16.50 3.42
N SER A 57 6.71 -16.30 4.61
CA SER A 57 6.10 -15.45 5.63
C SER A 57 5.96 -14.03 5.07
N ALA A 58 4.78 -13.45 5.21
CA ALA A 58 4.47 -12.13 4.69
C ALA A 58 3.75 -11.29 5.75
N LEU A 59 4.01 -9.98 5.74
CA LEU A 59 3.31 -9.00 6.55
C LEU A 59 2.61 -7.99 5.64
N LEU A 60 1.29 -7.87 5.77
CA LEU A 60 0.50 -6.82 5.15
C LEU A 60 0.12 -5.78 6.22
N ILE A 61 0.63 -4.56 6.09
CA ILE A 61 0.27 -3.43 6.95
C ILE A 61 -0.69 -2.52 6.18
N MET A 62 -1.87 -2.26 6.73
CA MET A 62 -2.90 -1.49 6.03
C MET A 62 -3.58 -0.45 6.92
N GLY A 63 -3.82 0.74 6.37
CA GLY A 63 -4.70 1.73 6.97
C GLY A 63 -6.17 1.35 6.82
N CYS A 64 -6.96 1.46 7.89
CA CYS A 64 -8.40 1.17 7.81
C CYS A 64 -9.16 2.14 6.89
N LYS A 65 -8.58 3.31 6.58
CA LYS A 65 -9.15 4.31 5.67
C LYS A 65 -8.51 4.29 4.29
N ASP A 66 -7.72 3.27 3.97
CA ASP A 66 -7.08 3.12 2.66
C ASP A 66 -8.13 3.05 1.54
N TYR A 67 -7.91 3.80 0.47
CA TYR A 67 -8.76 3.80 -0.71
C TYR A 67 -8.83 2.43 -1.40
N VAL A 68 -7.82 1.58 -1.25
CA VAL A 68 -7.80 0.19 -1.77
C VAL A 68 -9.02 -0.60 -1.31
N PHE A 69 -9.54 -0.37 -0.10
CA PHE A 69 -10.76 -1.03 0.37
C PHE A 69 -12.02 -0.62 -0.41
N LYS A 70 -12.01 0.52 -1.09
CA LYS A 70 -13.13 0.94 -1.95
C LYS A 70 -13.14 0.23 -3.30
N ILE A 71 -12.10 -0.53 -3.64
CA ILE A 71 -12.10 -1.38 -4.83
C ILE A 71 -13.10 -2.53 -4.57
N PRO A 72 -14.07 -2.77 -5.47
CA PRO A 72 -15.11 -3.79 -5.27
C PRO A 72 -14.51 -5.15 -4.89
N GLY A 73 -14.96 -5.69 -3.75
CA GLY A 73 -14.54 -7.01 -3.23
C GLY A 73 -13.20 -7.05 -2.50
N MET A 74 -12.39 -5.98 -2.54
CA MET A 74 -11.05 -5.97 -1.92
C MET A 74 -11.11 -6.00 -0.39
N GLU A 75 -12.01 -5.20 0.20
CA GLU A 75 -12.20 -5.20 1.66
C GLU A 75 -12.60 -6.58 2.18
N ASP A 76 -13.60 -7.20 1.55
CA ASP A 76 -14.02 -8.56 1.91
C ASP A 76 -12.90 -9.58 1.68
N TYR A 77 -12.18 -9.50 0.56
CA TYR A 77 -11.09 -10.42 0.24
C TYR A 77 -9.99 -10.43 1.32
N ILE A 78 -9.61 -9.25 1.82
CA ILE A 78 -8.57 -9.12 2.84
C ILE A 78 -9.15 -9.44 4.23
N LYS A 79 -10.24 -8.77 4.64
CA LYS A 79 -10.77 -8.87 6.01
C LYS A 79 -11.41 -10.22 6.34
N SER A 80 -11.97 -10.93 5.34
CA SER A 80 -12.47 -12.30 5.56
C SER A 80 -11.36 -13.35 5.67
N GLY A 81 -10.11 -12.97 5.35
CA GLY A 81 -8.98 -13.89 5.33
C GLY A 81 -8.86 -14.70 4.04
N LYS A 82 -9.70 -14.50 3.02
CA LYS A 82 -9.59 -15.15 1.70
C LYS A 82 -8.22 -14.95 1.06
N VAL A 83 -7.58 -13.81 1.29
CA VAL A 83 -6.18 -13.56 0.87
C VAL A 83 -5.20 -14.65 1.34
N LYS A 84 -5.47 -15.29 2.48
CA LYS A 84 -4.63 -16.37 3.02
C LYS A 84 -4.76 -17.69 2.27
N GLU A 85 -5.75 -17.85 1.39
CA GLU A 85 -5.82 -19.01 0.48
C GLU A 85 -4.64 -18.99 -0.51
N LEU A 86 -4.18 -17.80 -0.90
CA LEU A 86 -3.01 -17.59 -1.76
C LEU A 86 -1.74 -17.33 -0.96
N VAL A 87 -1.84 -16.72 0.23
CA VAL A 87 -0.69 -16.42 1.09
C VAL A 87 -0.90 -17.01 2.49
N PRO A 88 -0.69 -18.34 2.68
CA PRO A 88 -1.05 -19.02 3.93
C PRO A 88 -0.36 -18.46 5.17
N ASN A 89 0.88 -18.00 5.01
CA ASN A 89 1.73 -17.48 6.08
C ASN A 89 1.68 -15.95 6.19
N LEU A 90 0.50 -15.36 5.94
CA LEU A 90 0.27 -13.93 5.98
C LEU A 90 -0.18 -13.45 7.36
N ASP A 91 0.56 -12.51 7.92
CA ASP A 91 0.14 -11.66 9.03
C ASP A 91 -0.42 -10.33 8.49
N ILE A 92 -1.46 -9.82 9.14
CA ILE A 92 -2.11 -8.57 8.73
C ILE A 92 -2.22 -7.63 9.92
N ALA A 93 -1.67 -6.44 9.79
CA ALA A 93 -1.76 -5.37 10.77
C ALA A 93 -2.64 -4.23 10.24
N TYR A 94 -3.66 -3.86 11.02
CA TYR A 94 -4.59 -2.79 10.65
C TYR A 94 -4.35 -1.53 11.51
N LEU A 95 -4.13 -0.41 10.84
CA LEU A 95 -3.94 0.90 11.44
C LEU A 95 -5.26 1.68 11.38
N HIS A 96 -5.98 1.76 12.51
CA HIS A 96 -7.35 2.31 12.54
C HIS A 96 -7.45 3.77 12.03
N GLY A 97 -6.44 4.60 12.33
CA GLY A 97 -6.33 5.97 11.83
C GLY A 97 -5.61 6.11 10.48
N GLY A 98 -5.00 5.02 9.99
CA GLY A 98 -4.17 5.01 8.80
C GLY A 98 -4.97 5.15 7.51
N SER A 99 -4.40 5.91 6.57
CA SER A 99 -4.88 6.10 5.21
C SER A 99 -4.07 5.23 4.24
N HIS A 100 -3.81 5.69 3.00
CA HIS A 100 -3.06 4.94 2.00
C HIS A 100 -1.54 4.93 2.28
N PHE A 101 -0.99 6.07 2.73
CA PHE A 101 0.44 6.24 2.97
C PHE A 101 0.80 6.01 4.44
N VAL A 102 0.44 4.84 4.98
CA VAL A 102 0.61 4.55 6.42
C VAL A 102 2.05 4.62 6.91
N GLN A 103 3.02 4.31 6.04
CA GLN A 103 4.44 4.39 6.33
C GLN A 103 4.93 5.82 6.55
N GLU A 104 4.29 6.80 5.90
CA GLU A 104 4.59 8.23 6.09
C GLU A 104 3.74 8.82 7.22
N GLN A 105 2.48 8.37 7.34
CA GLN A 105 1.55 8.86 8.36
C GLN A 105 1.90 8.39 9.78
N SER A 106 2.47 7.20 9.93
CA SER A 106 2.76 6.59 11.25
C SER A 106 4.06 5.78 11.20
N PRO A 107 5.20 6.41 10.89
CA PRO A 107 6.46 5.72 10.61
C PRO A 107 6.95 4.89 11.80
N GLU A 108 6.80 5.37 13.03
CA GLU A 108 7.25 4.65 14.23
C GLU A 108 6.52 3.31 14.40
N LEU A 109 5.19 3.34 14.23
CA LEU A 109 4.36 2.15 14.38
C LEU A 109 4.59 1.15 13.24
N VAL A 110 4.75 1.64 12.01
CA VAL A 110 5.11 0.79 10.86
C VAL A 110 6.48 0.15 11.05
N ASN A 111 7.47 0.92 11.52
CA ASN A 111 8.80 0.40 11.81
C ASN A 111 8.79 -0.66 12.92
N GLU A 112 8.02 -0.46 13.99
CA GLU A 112 7.85 -1.45 15.06
C GLU A 112 7.26 -2.77 14.53
N LEU A 113 6.23 -2.69 13.69
CA LEU A 113 5.61 -3.86 13.07
C LEU A 113 6.59 -4.63 12.17
N ILE A 114 7.36 -3.91 11.33
CA ILE A 114 8.37 -4.52 10.45
C ILE A 114 9.47 -5.19 11.27
N LEU A 115 10.01 -4.49 12.27
CA LEU A 115 11.08 -5.03 13.11
C LEU A 115 10.60 -6.24 13.93
N GLY A 116 9.39 -6.18 14.49
CA GLY A 116 8.79 -7.30 15.21
C GLY A 116 8.59 -8.52 14.31
N PHE A 117 8.08 -8.32 13.09
CA PHE A 117 7.94 -9.40 12.12
C PHE A 117 9.29 -10.02 11.76
N LEU A 118 10.30 -9.19 11.47
CA LEU A 118 11.64 -9.68 11.16
C LEU A 118 12.24 -10.47 12.31
N GLN A 119 12.07 -10.05 13.57
CA GLN A 119 12.59 -10.77 14.73
C GLN A 119 11.96 -12.17 14.92
N VAL A 120 10.71 -12.36 14.51
CA VAL A 120 10.01 -13.65 14.62
C VAL A 120 10.33 -14.59 13.46
N HIS A 121 10.65 -14.05 12.28
CA HIS A 121 10.78 -14.80 11.03
C HIS A 121 12.21 -14.81 10.44
N SER A 122 13.19 -14.19 11.10
CA SER A 122 14.63 -14.21 10.73
C SER A 122 15.39 -15.43 11.24
#